data_AF-A0A7V8JFV5-F1
#
_entry.id   AF-A0A7V8JFV5-F1
#
_cell.length_a   1.000
_cell.length_b   1.000
_cell.length_c   1.000
_cell.angle_alpha   90.00
_cell.angle_beta   90.00
_cell.angle_gamma   90.00
#
_symmetry.space_group_name_H-M   'P 1'
#
loop_
_entity.id
_entity.type
_entity.pdbx_description
1 polymer ?
#
loop_
_entity_poly.entity_id
_entity_poly.type
_entity_poly.pdbx_seq_one_letter_code
_entity_poly.pdbx_strand_id
1 'polypeptide(L)'
;MQERFTVVRQEIGLFGAVIRWLLKAIVAGVRALDRSWFPVSEWKWVGSGGVLYRRVTEQRGFSFIGELVVDRQTVGAYLGTFGDAFREDAVPVGDGRFFYPASSESSRVSELVRAGCPLSDARSLARRAVIDDMNRAASYGETWFIYGLVVSAKRGSRVLAEVSLWGIDAVPHVDRMDPRVESLYQEIIPEAEREALDELKNLSSYAMRA
;
A
#
# COMPACT_ATOMS: atom_id res chain seq x y z
N MET A 1 2.69 46.37 -52.48
CA MET A 1 3.65 45.58 -51.66
C MET A 1 3.23 45.46 -50.19
N GLN A 2 2.48 46.42 -49.62
CA GLN A 2 1.97 46.36 -48.23
C GLN A 2 0.87 45.31 -47.97
N GLU A 3 -0.01 45.02 -48.94
CA GLU A 3 -1.12 44.07 -48.72
C GLU A 3 -0.68 42.61 -48.52
N ARG A 4 0.46 42.20 -49.09
CA ARG A 4 0.96 40.82 -48.94
C ARG A 4 1.53 40.54 -47.54
N PHE A 5 1.98 41.57 -46.81
CA PHE A 5 2.53 41.39 -45.46
C PHE A 5 1.44 41.28 -44.38
N THR A 6 0.27 41.89 -44.60
CA THR A 6 -0.86 41.83 -43.66
C THR A 6 -1.52 40.45 -43.67
N VAL A 7 -1.67 39.81 -44.83
CA VAL A 7 -2.26 38.46 -44.97
C VAL A 7 -1.40 37.40 -44.27
N VAL A 8 -0.09 37.43 -44.47
CA VAL A 8 0.84 36.48 -43.81
C VAL A 8 0.84 36.62 -42.29
N ARG A 9 0.68 37.84 -41.76
CA ARG A 9 0.61 38.10 -40.31
C ARG A 9 -0.70 37.62 -39.69
N GLN A 10 -1.81 37.70 -40.44
CA GLN A 10 -3.13 37.21 -40.01
C GLN A 10 -3.18 35.68 -40.00
N GLU A 11 -2.57 35.02 -40.99
CA GLU A 11 -2.48 33.56 -41.08
C GLU A 11 -1.64 32.96 -39.95
N ILE A 12 -0.50 33.57 -39.57
CA ILE A 12 0.32 33.12 -38.43
C ILE A 12 -0.44 33.26 -37.10
N GLY A 13 -1.23 34.34 -36.94
CA GLY A 13 -2.08 34.56 -35.77
C GLY A 13 -3.19 33.52 -35.65
N LEU A 14 -3.84 33.18 -36.77
CA LEU A 14 -4.87 32.14 -36.83
C LEU A 14 -4.28 30.75 -36.55
N PHE A 15 -3.11 30.44 -37.13
CA PHE A 15 -2.41 29.17 -36.90
C PHE A 15 -2.02 28.98 -35.43
N GLY A 16 -1.51 30.04 -34.78
CA GLY A 16 -1.18 30.03 -33.36
C GLY A 16 -2.40 29.94 -32.43
N ALA A 17 -3.58 30.40 -32.86
CA ALA A 17 -4.83 30.25 -32.12
C ALA A 17 -5.39 28.82 -32.25
N VAL A 18 -5.35 28.24 -33.45
CA VAL A 18 -5.78 26.86 -33.73
C VAL A 18 -4.90 25.86 -32.98
N ILE A 19 -3.58 26.04 -32.98
CA ILE A 19 -2.66 25.18 -32.21
C ILE A 19 -2.96 25.27 -30.70
N ARG A 20 -3.18 26.48 -30.17
CA ARG A 20 -3.53 26.64 -28.74
C ARG A 20 -4.88 26.02 -28.38
N TRP A 21 -5.85 26.09 -29.28
CA TRP A 21 -7.15 25.44 -29.08
C TRP A 21 -7.03 23.92 -29.17
N LEU A 22 -6.30 23.38 -30.15
CA LEU A 22 -6.01 21.94 -30.27
C LEU A 22 -5.26 21.41 -29.05
N LEU A 23 -4.24 22.11 -28.55
CA LEU A 23 -3.53 21.72 -27.33
C LEU A 23 -4.46 21.71 -26.11
N LYS A 24 -5.35 22.70 -25.96
CA LYS A 24 -6.35 22.70 -24.88
C LYS A 24 -7.34 21.54 -25.02
N ALA A 25 -7.78 21.23 -26.24
CA ALA A 25 -8.68 20.11 -26.50
C ALA A 25 -7.99 18.76 -26.24
N ILE A 26 -6.72 18.60 -26.61
CA ILE A 26 -5.90 17.42 -26.30
C ILE A 26 -5.72 17.29 -24.79
N VAL A 27 -5.35 18.35 -24.08
CA VAL A 27 -5.22 18.31 -22.61
C VAL A 27 -6.55 17.99 -21.93
N ALA A 28 -7.66 18.54 -22.40
CA ALA A 28 -8.99 18.22 -21.89
C ALA A 28 -9.39 16.76 -22.19
N GLY A 29 -9.09 16.28 -23.40
CA GLY A 29 -9.32 14.90 -23.82
C GLY A 29 -8.47 13.91 -23.04
N VAL A 30 -7.19 14.20 -22.82
CA VAL A 30 -6.29 13.41 -21.96
C VAL A 30 -6.83 13.38 -20.54
N ARG A 31 -7.26 14.51 -19.96
CA ARG A 31 -7.88 14.52 -18.62
C ARG A 31 -9.21 13.78 -18.53
N ALA A 32 -10.01 13.79 -19.60
CA ALA A 32 -11.27 13.05 -19.68
C ALA A 32 -11.04 11.54 -19.87
N LEU A 33 -10.02 11.16 -20.63
CA LEU A 33 -9.56 9.77 -20.77
C LEU A 33 -8.96 9.26 -19.47
N ASP A 34 -8.13 10.07 -18.82
CA ASP A 34 -7.54 9.80 -17.50
C ASP A 34 -8.65 9.56 -16.46
N ARG A 35 -9.69 10.40 -16.41
CA ARG A 35 -10.82 10.18 -15.48
C ARG A 35 -11.74 9.01 -15.83
N SER A 36 -11.87 8.64 -17.10
CA SER A 36 -12.75 7.52 -17.51
C SER A 36 -12.06 6.17 -17.39
N TRP A 37 -10.73 6.12 -17.43
CA TRP A 37 -9.92 4.92 -17.20
C TRP A 37 -9.46 4.79 -15.75
N PHE A 38 -9.38 5.89 -15.01
CA PHE A 38 -8.94 5.92 -13.62
C PHE A 38 -10.04 6.54 -12.74
N PRO A 39 -10.96 5.71 -12.20
CA PRO A 39 -11.95 6.19 -11.24
C PRO A 39 -11.24 6.83 -10.04
N VAL A 40 -11.78 7.94 -9.55
CA VAL A 40 -11.29 8.61 -8.34
C VAL A 40 -11.24 7.59 -7.21
N SER A 41 -10.07 7.41 -6.61
CA SER A 41 -9.90 6.46 -5.50
C SER A 41 -10.84 6.81 -4.35
N GLU A 42 -11.52 5.81 -3.79
CA GLU A 42 -12.33 6.00 -2.58
C GLU A 42 -11.46 6.28 -1.34
N TRP A 43 -10.16 6.01 -1.45
CA TRP A 43 -9.14 6.41 -0.49
C TRP A 43 -8.80 7.88 -0.65
N LYS A 44 -8.90 8.63 0.44
CA LYS A 44 -8.54 10.05 0.49
C LYS A 44 -7.17 10.19 1.14
N TRP A 45 -6.27 10.93 0.48
CA TRP A 45 -5.01 11.35 1.10
C TRP A 45 -5.29 12.25 2.30
N VAL A 46 -4.69 11.92 3.45
CA VAL A 46 -4.79 12.65 4.71
C VAL A 46 -3.46 13.32 5.06
N GLY A 47 -2.34 12.59 4.89
CA GLY A 47 -0.98 13.11 5.06
C GLY A 47 -0.68 13.74 6.43
N SER A 48 -1.33 13.31 7.51
CA SER A 48 -1.16 13.90 8.84
C SER A 48 -1.20 12.84 9.96
N GLY A 49 -0.45 13.09 11.03
CA GLY A 49 -0.44 12.21 12.21
C GLY A 49 0.09 10.79 11.99
N GLY A 50 0.83 10.54 10.90
CA GLY A 50 1.27 9.19 10.51
C GLY A 50 0.27 8.42 9.65
N VAL A 51 -0.95 8.95 9.46
CA VAL A 51 -1.95 8.42 8.52
C VAL A 51 -1.72 9.06 7.15
N LEU A 52 -1.50 8.23 6.13
CA LEU A 52 -1.35 8.68 4.75
C LEU A 52 -2.68 8.73 4.02
N TYR A 53 -3.49 7.68 4.15
CA TYR A 53 -4.81 7.62 3.52
C TYR A 53 -5.87 7.17 4.50
N ARG A 54 -7.08 7.61 4.23
CA ARG A 54 -8.28 7.16 4.93
C ARG A 54 -9.37 6.81 3.93
N ARG A 55 -10.06 5.70 4.19
CA ARG A 55 -11.30 5.31 3.53
C ARG A 55 -12.37 5.08 4.58
N VAL A 56 -13.61 5.42 4.23
CA VAL A 56 -14.77 5.15 5.06
C VAL A 56 -15.80 4.40 4.22
N THR A 57 -16.31 3.30 4.73
CA THR A 57 -17.33 2.49 4.08
C THR A 57 -18.44 2.16 5.07
N GLU A 58 -19.69 2.34 4.67
CA GLU A 58 -20.85 2.00 5.49
C GLU A 58 -21.42 0.66 5.04
N GLN A 59 -21.52 -0.30 5.95
CA GLN A 59 -22.08 -1.62 5.66
C GLN A 59 -22.78 -2.21 6.88
N ARG A 60 -24.01 -2.70 6.69
CA ARG A 60 -24.80 -3.43 7.71
C ARG A 60 -24.94 -2.68 9.05
N GLY A 61 -24.99 -1.35 8.99
CA GLY A 61 -25.14 -0.49 10.18
C GLY A 61 -23.84 -0.21 10.94
N PHE A 62 -22.69 -0.59 10.37
CA PHE A 62 -21.36 -0.20 10.83
C PHE A 62 -20.70 0.75 9.84
N SER A 63 -19.90 1.66 10.40
CA SER A 63 -18.95 2.49 9.67
C SER A 63 -17.56 1.87 9.81
N PHE A 64 -17.00 1.41 8.70
CA PHE A 64 -15.64 0.87 8.62
C PHE A 64 -14.70 1.99 8.19
N ILE A 65 -13.69 2.26 9.02
CA ILE A 65 -12.67 3.27 8.74
C ILE A 65 -11.36 2.54 8.50
N GLY A 66 -10.89 2.53 7.26
CA GLY A 66 -9.58 2.04 6.87
C GLY A 66 -8.56 3.17 6.87
N GLU A 67 -7.44 2.99 7.56
CA GLU A 67 -6.34 3.94 7.61
C GLU A 67 -5.05 3.25 7.19
N LEU A 68 -4.41 3.79 6.14
CA LEU A 68 -3.05 3.40 5.79
C LEU A 68 -2.09 4.29 6.56
N VAL A 69 -1.33 3.69 7.47
CA VAL A 69 -0.41 4.37 8.37
C VAL A 69 1.04 4.04 8.04
N VAL A 70 1.92 5.03 8.23
CA VAL A 70 3.37 4.81 8.15
C VAL A 70 3.80 3.99 9.35
N ASP A 71 4.37 2.83 9.09
CA ASP A 71 5.05 2.04 10.09
C ASP A 71 6.42 2.66 10.41
N ARG A 72 6.46 3.42 11.51
CA ARG A 72 7.68 4.07 12.00
C ARG A 72 8.51 3.18 12.93
N GLN A 73 7.98 2.03 13.34
CA GLN A 73 8.60 1.17 14.34
C GLN A 73 9.29 -0.05 13.72
N THR A 74 8.77 -0.54 12.58
CA THR A 74 9.21 -1.81 11.96
C THR A 74 10.14 -1.60 10.77
N VAL A 75 10.83 -0.46 10.69
CA VAL A 75 11.79 -0.13 9.62
C VAL A 75 12.84 -1.24 9.50
N GLY A 76 12.74 -2.07 8.44
CA GLY A 76 13.69 -3.12 8.02
C GLY A 76 13.87 -4.33 8.95
N ALA A 77 13.66 -4.19 10.26
CA ALA A 77 14.09 -5.18 11.25
C ALA A 77 13.44 -6.58 11.11
N TYR A 78 12.20 -6.65 10.61
CA TYR A 78 11.49 -7.91 10.40
C TYR A 78 11.93 -8.68 9.14
N LEU A 79 12.65 -8.03 8.22
CA LEU A 79 13.22 -8.67 7.03
C LEU A 79 14.65 -9.09 7.31
N GLY A 80 15.40 -8.22 7.98
CA GLY A 80 16.80 -8.42 8.28
C GLY A 80 17.56 -7.10 8.32
N THR A 81 18.86 -7.19 8.54
CA THR A 81 19.75 -6.01 8.60
C THR A 81 20.97 -6.23 7.74
N PHE A 82 21.63 -5.15 7.32
CA PHE A 82 22.92 -5.23 6.62
C PHE A 82 24.06 -5.00 7.60
N GLY A 83 25.19 -5.65 7.37
CA GLY A 83 26.44 -5.33 8.04
C GLY A 83 27.65 -5.86 7.30
N ASP A 84 28.82 -5.57 7.85
CA ASP A 84 30.09 -5.72 7.11
C ASP A 84 30.85 -7.00 7.48
N ALA A 85 30.35 -7.76 8.47
CA ALA A 85 30.98 -8.98 8.95
C ALA A 85 30.18 -10.22 8.55
N PHE A 86 30.86 -11.30 8.17
CA PHE A 86 30.18 -12.57 7.97
C PHE A 86 29.63 -13.11 9.31
N ARG A 87 28.43 -13.69 9.26
CA ARG A 87 27.79 -14.43 10.37
C ARG A 87 27.17 -15.70 9.81
N GLU A 88 26.90 -16.66 10.68
CA GLU A 88 26.10 -17.83 10.32
C GLU A 88 24.73 -17.37 9.78
N ASP A 89 24.26 -18.02 8.72
CA ASP A 89 23.05 -17.66 7.95
C ASP A 89 23.08 -16.31 7.20
N ALA A 90 24.22 -15.61 7.14
CA ALA A 90 24.34 -14.37 6.40
C ALA A 90 24.41 -14.60 4.88
N VAL A 91 23.74 -13.74 4.09
CA VAL A 91 23.72 -13.79 2.63
C VAL A 91 24.63 -12.70 2.04
N PRO A 92 25.60 -13.03 1.17
CA PRO A 92 26.46 -12.04 0.55
C PRO A 92 25.70 -11.22 -0.50
N VAL A 93 25.81 -9.89 -0.43
CA VAL A 93 25.07 -8.95 -1.30
C VAL A 93 25.85 -8.58 -2.58
N GLY A 94 27.16 -8.87 -2.60
CA GLY A 94 28.04 -8.66 -3.76
C GLY A 94 28.77 -7.32 -3.79
N ASP A 95 28.43 -6.38 -2.90
CA ASP A 95 29.07 -5.07 -2.72
C ASP A 95 30.03 -5.02 -1.52
N GLY A 96 30.35 -6.18 -0.94
CA GLY A 96 31.16 -6.33 0.27
C GLY A 96 30.36 -6.40 1.57
N ARG A 97 29.05 -6.15 1.55
CA ARG A 97 28.17 -6.31 2.70
C ARG A 97 27.53 -7.70 2.77
N PHE A 98 27.04 -8.02 3.96
CA PHE A 98 26.24 -9.19 4.27
C PHE A 98 24.84 -8.78 4.71
N PHE A 99 23.83 -9.51 4.25
CA PHE A 99 22.47 -9.42 4.74
C PHE A 99 22.23 -10.47 5.82
N TYR A 100 21.77 -10.04 6.98
CA TYR A 100 21.38 -10.87 8.12
C TYR A 100 19.86 -10.98 8.13
N PRO A 101 19.28 -12.08 7.61
CA PRO A 101 17.84 -12.23 7.56
C PRO A 101 17.27 -12.32 8.98
N ALA A 102 16.07 -11.76 9.20
CA ALA A 102 15.38 -11.84 10.49
C ALA A 102 14.96 -13.27 10.86
N SER A 103 14.77 -14.13 9.85
CA SER A 103 14.54 -15.56 10.01
C SER A 103 15.42 -16.32 9.02
N SER A 104 16.25 -17.24 9.52
CA SER A 104 17.23 -17.96 8.71
C SER A 104 16.59 -18.95 7.73
N GLU A 105 17.34 -19.33 6.68
CA GLU A 105 16.92 -20.37 5.72
C GLU A 105 16.56 -21.66 6.46
N SER A 106 17.38 -22.08 7.44
CA SER A 106 17.17 -23.28 8.25
C SER A 106 15.87 -23.26 9.07
N SER A 107 15.54 -22.12 9.68
CA SER A 107 14.28 -21.95 10.42
C SER A 107 13.07 -22.08 9.50
N ARG A 108 13.10 -21.41 8.34
CA ARG A 108 12.02 -21.48 7.34
C ARG A 108 11.85 -22.86 6.73
N VAL A 109 12.94 -23.58 6.47
CA VAL A 109 12.89 -24.98 6.03
C VAL A 109 12.18 -25.83 7.07
N SER A 110 12.51 -25.66 8.35
CA SER A 110 11.90 -26.42 9.44
C SER A 110 10.39 -26.17 9.55
N GLU A 111 9.96 -24.91 9.37
CA GLU A 111 8.54 -24.54 9.36
C GLU A 111 7.78 -25.12 8.17
N LEU A 112 8.34 -25.02 6.96
CA LEU A 112 7.74 -25.55 5.74
C LEU A 112 7.61 -27.08 5.78
N VAL A 113 8.64 -27.78 6.29
CA VAL A 113 8.59 -29.23 6.48
C VAL A 113 7.51 -29.63 7.50
N ARG A 114 7.39 -28.88 8.61
CA ARG A 114 6.29 -29.10 9.59
C ARG A 114 4.91 -28.88 8.97
N ALA A 115 4.81 -27.96 8.01
CA ALA A 115 3.58 -27.71 7.25
C ALA A 115 3.31 -28.75 6.14
N GLY A 116 4.15 -29.79 6.01
CA GLY A 116 3.96 -30.88 5.05
C GLY A 116 4.63 -30.66 3.68
N CYS A 117 5.47 -29.63 3.54
CA CYS A 117 6.22 -29.39 2.31
C CYS A 117 7.39 -30.40 2.17
N PRO A 118 7.59 -31.02 0.99
CA PRO A 118 8.77 -31.84 0.74
C PRO A 118 10.07 -31.08 0.98
N LEU A 119 11.10 -31.74 1.52
CA LEU A 119 12.36 -31.08 1.91
C LEU A 119 13.07 -30.36 0.76
N SER A 120 13.02 -30.90 -0.46
CA SER A 120 13.58 -30.27 -1.66
C SER A 120 12.94 -28.92 -1.97
N ASP A 121 11.62 -28.87 -1.83
CA ASP A 121 10.81 -27.71 -2.16
C ASP A 121 10.89 -26.69 -1.03
N ALA A 122 10.86 -27.16 0.22
CA ALA A 122 11.06 -26.34 1.41
C ALA A 122 12.38 -25.56 1.37
N ARG A 123 13.48 -26.20 0.97
CA ARG A 123 14.79 -25.52 0.79
C ARG A 123 14.74 -24.46 -0.29
N SER A 124 14.16 -24.78 -1.45
CA SER A 124 14.07 -23.86 -2.57
C SER A 124 13.20 -22.64 -2.23
N LEU A 125 12.06 -22.86 -1.57
CA LEU A 125 11.15 -21.82 -1.12
C LEU A 125 11.76 -20.96 -0.01
N ALA A 126 12.41 -21.58 0.99
CA ALA A 126 13.08 -20.86 2.06
C ALA A 126 14.20 -19.96 1.54
N ARG A 127 15.05 -20.48 0.64
CA ARG A 127 16.12 -19.71 0.00
C ARG A 127 15.57 -18.55 -0.80
N ARG A 128 14.54 -18.79 -1.60
CA ARG A 128 13.87 -17.74 -2.38
C ARG A 128 13.33 -16.65 -1.47
N ALA A 129 12.67 -17.02 -0.37
CA ALA A 129 12.13 -16.05 0.58
C ALA A 129 13.22 -15.20 1.24
N VAL A 130 14.38 -15.79 1.60
CA VAL A 130 15.52 -15.03 2.14
C VAL A 130 16.10 -14.06 1.10
N ILE A 131 16.22 -14.48 -0.16
CA ILE A 131 16.67 -13.61 -1.25
C ILE A 131 15.66 -12.48 -1.52
N ASP A 132 14.36 -12.79 -1.48
CA ASP A 132 13.29 -11.81 -1.65
C ASP A 132 13.33 -10.78 -0.50
N ASP A 133 13.55 -11.22 0.74
CA ASP A 133 13.72 -10.32 1.89
C ASP A 133 14.97 -9.46 1.79
N MET A 134 16.09 -10.02 1.31
CA MET A 134 17.32 -9.26 1.04
C MET A 134 17.09 -8.19 -0.02
N ASN A 135 16.46 -8.56 -1.14
CA ASN A 135 16.18 -7.63 -2.23
C ASN A 135 15.22 -6.54 -1.78
N ARG A 136 14.21 -6.89 -0.98
CA ARG A 136 13.30 -5.95 -0.35
C ARG A 136 14.05 -5.01 0.59
N ALA A 137 14.83 -5.55 1.54
CA ALA A 137 15.69 -4.80 2.45
C ALA A 137 16.63 -3.83 1.70
N ALA A 138 17.25 -4.28 0.60
CA ALA A 138 18.13 -3.47 -0.22
C ALA A 138 17.37 -2.37 -1.00
N SER A 139 16.13 -2.65 -1.39
CA SER A 139 15.26 -1.69 -2.10
C SER A 139 14.67 -0.59 -1.21
N TYR A 140 14.63 -0.77 0.12
CA TYR A 140 13.93 0.15 1.01
C TYR A 140 14.58 1.54 1.17
N GLY A 141 15.86 1.74 0.82
CA GLY A 141 16.51 3.07 0.84
C GLY A 141 16.29 3.88 2.14
N GLU A 142 16.50 5.21 2.09
CA GLU A 142 16.24 6.10 3.25
C GLU A 142 14.79 6.61 3.31
N THR A 143 13.94 6.35 2.31
CA THR A 143 12.71 7.15 2.09
C THR A 143 11.43 6.38 1.76
N TRP A 144 11.39 5.04 1.85
CA TRP A 144 10.15 4.29 1.59
C TRP A 144 9.65 3.60 2.86
N PHE A 145 8.51 4.09 3.34
CA PHE A 145 7.84 3.57 4.53
C PHE A 145 7.20 2.21 4.25
N ILE A 146 7.29 1.30 5.21
CA ILE A 146 6.36 0.17 5.29
C ILE A 146 5.05 0.69 5.84
N TYR A 147 3.94 0.10 5.43
CA TYR A 147 2.62 0.54 5.85
C TYR A 147 1.94 -0.46 6.77
N GLY A 148 1.21 0.08 7.73
CA GLY A 148 0.14 -0.62 8.43
C GLY A 148 -1.20 -0.24 7.81
N LEU A 149 -2.11 -1.21 7.70
CA LEU A 149 -3.51 -0.97 7.43
C LEU A 149 -4.29 -1.26 8.71
N VAL A 150 -4.91 -0.23 9.26
CA VAL A 150 -5.78 -0.32 10.43
C VAL A 150 -7.21 -0.16 9.97
N VAL A 151 -8.09 -1.10 10.33
CA VAL A 151 -9.51 -1.06 10.01
C VAL A 151 -10.30 -1.07 11.31
N SER A 152 -10.96 0.05 11.61
CA SER A 152 -11.83 0.18 12.77
C SER A 152 -13.30 0.03 12.35
N ALA A 153 -14.04 -0.86 13.01
CA ALA A 153 -15.49 -0.98 12.87
C ALA A 153 -16.18 -0.15 13.96
N LYS A 154 -17.01 0.81 13.54
CA LYS A 154 -17.73 1.73 14.43
C LYS A 154 -19.24 1.57 14.31
N ARG A 155 -19.94 1.85 15.41
CA ARG A 155 -21.39 2.08 15.40
C ARG A 155 -21.69 3.36 16.17
N GLY A 156 -22.15 4.38 15.46
CA GLY A 156 -22.21 5.74 16.00
C GLY A 156 -20.81 6.25 16.34
N SER A 157 -20.61 6.77 17.54
CA SER A 157 -19.31 7.27 18.01
C SER A 157 -18.39 6.21 18.59
N ARG A 158 -18.88 4.98 18.82
CA ARG A 158 -18.13 3.91 19.50
C ARG A 158 -17.40 3.02 18.50
N VAL A 159 -16.11 2.79 18.75
CA VAL A 159 -15.32 1.72 18.11
C VAL A 159 -15.66 0.41 18.80
N LEU A 160 -16.00 -0.60 18.01
CA LEU A 160 -16.40 -1.93 18.48
C LEU A 160 -15.33 -2.98 18.17
N ALA A 161 -14.57 -2.80 17.09
CA ALA A 161 -13.42 -3.63 16.77
C ALA A 161 -12.37 -2.82 16.02
N GLU A 162 -11.13 -3.26 16.13
CA GLU A 162 -9.99 -2.72 15.38
C GLU A 162 -9.09 -3.88 14.98
N VAL A 163 -8.91 -4.06 13.68
CA VAL A 163 -8.04 -5.07 13.12
C VAL A 163 -6.90 -4.36 12.39
N SER A 164 -5.67 -4.79 12.62
CA SER A 164 -4.50 -4.18 12.00
C SER A 164 -3.63 -5.23 11.30
N LEU A 165 -3.14 -4.85 10.12
CA LEU A 165 -2.19 -5.62 9.34
C LEU A 165 -0.97 -4.76 9.05
N TRP A 166 0.21 -5.23 9.40
CA TRP A 166 1.48 -4.50 9.26
C TRP A 166 2.40 -5.19 8.26
N GLY A 167 3.46 -4.52 7.82
CA GLY A 167 4.38 -5.07 6.84
C GLY A 167 3.89 -4.96 5.39
N ILE A 168 2.94 -4.06 5.13
CA ILE A 168 2.37 -3.90 3.79
C ILE A 168 3.36 -3.13 2.92
N ASP A 169 3.85 -3.84 1.91
CA ASP A 169 4.63 -3.31 0.81
C ASP A 169 3.67 -2.70 -0.22
N ALA A 170 3.50 -1.38 -0.17
CA ALA A 170 2.64 -0.62 -1.07
C ALA A 170 3.39 0.57 -1.68
N VAL A 171 2.96 0.99 -2.88
CA VAL A 171 3.47 2.21 -3.52
C VAL A 171 2.38 3.27 -3.45
N PRO A 172 2.35 4.12 -2.40
CA PRO A 172 1.32 5.15 -2.31
C PRO A 172 1.57 6.25 -3.36
N HIS A 173 0.53 6.58 -4.11
CA HIS A 173 0.51 7.75 -4.98
C HIS A 173 -0.54 8.74 -4.47
N VAL A 174 -0.21 10.04 -4.43
CA VAL A 174 -1.12 11.07 -3.88
C VAL A 174 -2.55 10.95 -4.42
N ASP A 175 -2.69 10.57 -5.69
CA ASP A 175 -3.99 10.46 -6.38
C ASP A 175 -4.51 9.02 -6.53
N ARG A 176 -3.75 8.00 -6.08
CA ARG A 176 -4.10 6.59 -6.27
C ARG A 176 -3.60 5.69 -5.14
N MET A 177 -4.53 4.87 -4.63
CA MET A 177 -4.17 3.77 -3.73
C MET A 177 -3.61 2.57 -4.52
N ASP A 178 -2.59 1.93 -3.96
CA ASP A 178 -2.07 0.65 -4.44
C ASP A 178 -3.21 -0.41 -4.39
N PRO A 179 -3.53 -1.10 -5.51
CA PRO A 179 -4.59 -2.10 -5.54
C PRO A 179 -4.43 -3.21 -4.48
N ARG A 180 -3.20 -3.49 -4.04
CA ARG A 180 -2.96 -4.47 -2.96
C ARG A 180 -3.53 -4.01 -1.63
N VAL A 181 -3.39 -2.72 -1.30
CA VAL A 181 -4.00 -2.15 -0.09
C VAL A 181 -5.52 -2.22 -0.18
N GLU A 182 -6.08 -2.00 -1.37
CA GLU A 182 -7.52 -2.15 -1.60
C GLU A 182 -7.99 -3.59 -1.35
N SER A 183 -7.32 -4.58 -1.93
CA SER A 183 -7.66 -5.99 -1.71
C SER A 183 -7.57 -6.37 -0.24
N LEU A 184 -6.49 -6.00 0.45
CA LEU A 184 -6.31 -6.26 1.88
C LEU A 184 -7.41 -5.60 2.74
N TYR A 185 -7.81 -4.37 2.40
CA TYR A 185 -8.90 -3.70 3.08
C TYR A 185 -10.23 -4.46 2.97
N GLN A 186 -10.57 -4.95 1.78
CA GLN A 186 -11.78 -5.74 1.59
C GLN A 186 -11.71 -7.10 2.31
N GLU A 187 -10.53 -7.69 2.44
CA GLU A 187 -10.33 -8.95 3.18
C GLU A 187 -10.45 -8.76 4.70
N ILE A 188 -10.06 -7.61 5.24
CA ILE A 188 -10.09 -7.32 6.68
C ILE A 188 -11.51 -6.92 7.16
N ILE A 189 -12.34 -6.31 6.31
CA ILE A 189 -13.70 -5.87 6.69
C ILE A 189 -14.53 -7.01 7.32
N PRO A 190 -14.64 -8.21 6.73
CA PRO A 190 -15.40 -9.32 7.32
C PRO A 190 -14.90 -9.73 8.70
N GLU A 191 -13.60 -9.65 8.95
CA GLU A 191 -13.00 -9.95 10.26
C GLU A 191 -13.35 -8.88 11.29
N ALA A 192 -13.18 -7.60 10.95
CA ALA A 192 -13.58 -6.49 11.80
C ALA A 192 -15.10 -6.49 12.09
N GLU A 193 -15.93 -6.87 11.12
CA GLU A 193 -17.38 -7.03 11.29
C GLU A 193 -17.71 -8.12 12.30
N ARG A 194 -17.07 -9.30 12.18
CA ARG A 194 -17.25 -10.43 13.09
C ARG A 194 -16.90 -10.03 14.53
N GLU A 195 -15.74 -9.42 14.73
CA GLU A 195 -15.30 -8.95 16.05
C GLU A 195 -16.25 -7.89 16.64
N ALA A 196 -16.71 -6.94 15.82
CA ALA A 196 -17.64 -5.92 16.27
C ALA A 196 -19.02 -6.50 16.67
N LEU A 197 -19.49 -7.52 15.96
CA LEU A 197 -20.72 -8.23 16.29
C LEU A 197 -20.59 -9.01 17.61
N ASP A 198 -19.44 -9.64 17.86
CA ASP A 198 -19.20 -10.37 19.09
C ASP A 198 -19.09 -9.42 20.29
N GLU A 199 -18.46 -8.26 20.13
CA GLU A 199 -18.45 -7.21 21.16
C GLU A 199 -19.86 -6.70 21.48
N LEU A 200 -20.71 -6.50 20.48
CA LEU A 200 -22.11 -6.11 20.71
C LEU A 200 -22.91 -7.17 21.49
N LYS A 201 -22.71 -8.46 21.18
CA LYS A 201 -23.33 -9.55 21.95
C LYS A 201 -22.88 -9.52 23.40
N ASN A 202 -21.58 -9.33 23.64
CA ASN A 202 -21.04 -9.22 25.00
C ASN A 202 -21.68 -8.06 25.76
N LEU A 203 -21.73 -6.86 25.17
CA LEU A 203 -22.33 -5.68 25.81
C LEU A 203 -23.81 -5.85 26.13
N SER A 204 -24.59 -6.45 25.22
CA SER A 204 -26.01 -6.75 25.49
C SER A 204 -26.21 -7.77 26.62
N SER A 205 -25.30 -8.74 26.77
CA SER A 205 -25.34 -9.71 27.86
C SER A 205 -25.02 -9.10 29.23
N TYR A 206 -24.14 -8.08 29.27
CA TYR A 206 -23.85 -7.32 30.49
C TYR A 206 -25.00 -6.40 30.88
N ALA A 207 -25.63 -5.74 29.91
CA ALA A 207 -26.77 -4.85 30.17
C ALA A 207 -28.03 -5.58 30.70
N MET A 208 -28.17 -6.88 30.44
CA MET A 208 -29.25 -7.70 31.00
C MET A 208 -28.95 -8.27 32.40
N ARG A 209 -27.71 -8.17 32.88
CA ARG A 209 -27.28 -8.67 34.20
C ARG A 209 -27.11 -7.56 35.25
N ALA A 210 -27.13 -6.30 34.83
CA ALA A 210 -27.10 -5.12 35.71
C ALA A 210 -28.54 -4.65 36.00
#